data_AF-A0A9X2EVK6-F1
#
_entry.id   AF-A0A9X2EVK6-F1
#
_cell.length_a   1.000
_cell.length_b   1.000
_cell.length_c   1.000
_cell.angle_alpha   90.00
_cell.angle_beta   90.00
_cell.angle_gamma   90.00
#
_symmetry.space_group_name_H-M   'P 1'
#
loop_
_entity.id
_entity.type
_entity.pdbx_description
1 polymer ?
#
loop_
_entity_poly.entity_id
_entity_poly.type
_entity_poly.pdbx_seq_one_letter_code
_entity_poly.pdbx_strand_id
1 'polypeptide(L)'
;MSENLSIWQKVKKTDARFVKESTVEGRKTASINHIAMVEKATEIWGPIGIGWGYEIIEERDDRGAPVIVEGLEVGHNLTHTIRLRLWYKIGGERGHVENYGHTPRVYWSHKNKYFVEDKEAAKKSLSDALKKCFSFLGFSADIYSGEWDDPEYRQERQLESQIDKAEDKDSARDKQAKELTEYVQKHLETLKSSLRLHEAAGIFKTSIKHLERQGNIPHLTDVAKKGITALTQTYEAQKEQLQGAA
;
A
#
# COMPACT_ATOMS: atom_id res chain seq x y z
N MET A 1 -1.71 16.65 -19.00
CA MET A 1 -2.11 15.29 -18.55
C MET A 1 -3.38 14.89 -19.28
N SER A 2 -3.59 13.62 -19.64
CA SER A 2 -4.79 13.23 -20.41
C SER A 2 -6.03 13.12 -19.52
N GLU A 3 -7.17 13.60 -20.02
CA GLU A 3 -8.48 13.49 -19.35
C GLU A 3 -8.86 12.04 -19.06
N ASN A 4 -8.38 11.10 -19.90
CA ASN A 4 -8.66 9.66 -19.80
C ASN A 4 -8.10 9.01 -18.53
N LEU A 5 -7.07 9.59 -17.89
CA LEU A 5 -6.50 9.08 -16.64
C LEU A 5 -7.06 9.76 -15.39
N SER A 6 -8.04 10.66 -15.53
CA SER A 6 -8.55 11.49 -14.44
C SER A 6 -9.04 10.69 -13.23
N ILE A 7 -9.80 9.61 -13.45
CA ILE A 7 -10.24 8.72 -12.36
C ILE A 7 -9.04 7.97 -11.76
N TRP A 8 -8.22 7.34 -12.60
CA TRP A 8 -7.05 6.58 -12.16
C TRP A 8 -6.15 7.39 -11.22
N GLN A 9 -5.85 8.65 -11.56
CA GLN A 9 -5.01 9.50 -10.72
C GLN A 9 -5.63 9.81 -9.35
N LYS A 10 -6.97 9.86 -9.25
CA LYS A 10 -7.67 10.08 -7.98
C LYS A 10 -7.67 8.86 -7.06
N VAL A 11 -7.59 7.65 -7.61
CA VAL A 11 -7.79 6.40 -6.85
C VAL A 11 -6.56 5.49 -6.75
N LYS A 12 -5.50 5.74 -7.54
CA LYS A 12 -4.31 4.88 -7.60
C LYS A 12 -3.56 4.74 -6.29
N LYS A 13 -3.62 5.76 -5.43
CA LYS A 13 -2.88 5.86 -4.18
C LYS A 13 -3.74 5.30 -3.02
N THR A 14 -3.26 4.26 -2.35
CA THR A 14 -3.96 3.62 -1.23
C THR A 14 -3.80 4.41 0.06
N ASP A 15 -4.86 4.53 0.85
CA ASP A 15 -4.76 5.02 2.22
C ASP A 15 -4.22 3.93 3.16
N ALA A 16 -3.02 4.18 3.70
CA ALA A 16 -2.26 3.26 4.53
C ALA A 16 -3.04 2.71 5.74
N ARG A 17 -4.04 3.44 6.26
CA ARG A 17 -4.88 2.97 7.39
C ARG A 17 -5.64 1.70 7.08
N PHE A 18 -6.00 1.50 5.82
CA PHE A 18 -6.86 0.40 5.39
C PHE A 18 -6.07 -0.78 4.85
N VAL A 19 -4.75 -0.74 4.97
CA VAL A 19 -3.87 -1.80 4.53
C VAL A 19 -3.41 -2.61 5.74
N LYS A 20 -3.64 -3.92 5.66
CA LYS A 20 -3.11 -4.88 6.64
C LYS A 20 -1.95 -5.61 5.99
N GLU A 21 -0.77 -5.50 6.61
CA GLU A 21 0.40 -6.27 6.23
C GLU A 21 0.31 -7.68 6.84
N SER A 22 0.67 -8.68 6.04
CA SER A 22 0.72 -10.08 6.46
C SER A 22 1.87 -10.79 5.75
N THR A 23 2.31 -11.91 6.30
CA THR A 23 3.28 -12.80 5.65
C THR A 23 2.59 -14.11 5.34
N VAL A 24 2.46 -14.45 4.06
CA VAL A 24 1.86 -15.69 3.59
C VAL A 24 2.97 -16.47 2.87
N GLU A 25 3.29 -17.67 3.35
CA GLU A 25 4.33 -18.54 2.76
C GLU A 25 5.70 -17.83 2.56
N GLY A 26 6.08 -16.97 3.52
CA GLY A 26 7.32 -16.20 3.47
C GLY A 26 7.29 -14.98 2.55
N ARG A 27 6.18 -14.73 1.84
CA ARG A 27 5.97 -13.52 1.04
C ARG A 27 5.19 -12.49 1.83
N LYS A 28 5.75 -11.27 1.92
CA LYS A 28 5.00 -10.12 2.44
C LYS A 28 3.86 -9.82 1.48
N THR A 29 2.65 -9.71 2.03
CA THR A 29 1.43 -9.45 1.28
C THR A 29 0.66 -8.34 1.97
N ALA A 30 0.29 -7.31 1.21
CA ALA A 30 -0.62 -6.26 1.65
C ALA A 30 -2.05 -6.63 1.27
N SER A 31 -2.96 -6.61 2.25
CA SER A 31 -4.39 -6.78 2.02
C SER A 31 -5.12 -5.47 2.28
N ILE A 32 -5.87 -5.01 1.29
CA ILE A 32 -6.65 -3.77 1.39
C ILE A 32 -8.04 -4.10 1.89
N ASN A 33 -8.53 -3.31 2.85
CA ASN A 33 -9.93 -3.34 3.24
C ASN A 33 -10.81 -2.83 2.10
N HIS A 34 -11.70 -3.69 1.58
CA HIS A 34 -12.62 -3.35 0.51
C HIS A 34 -13.51 -2.14 0.83
N ILE A 35 -13.80 -1.86 2.11
CA ILE A 35 -14.59 -0.68 2.53
C ILE A 35 -13.93 0.64 2.11
N ALA A 36 -12.59 0.71 2.09
CA ALA A 36 -11.88 1.91 1.63
C ALA A 36 -12.12 2.18 0.14
N MET A 37 -12.22 1.12 -0.67
CA MET A 37 -12.55 1.22 -2.09
C MET A 37 -14.01 1.64 -2.29
N VAL A 38 -14.93 1.13 -1.46
CA VAL A 38 -16.35 1.53 -1.44
C VAL A 38 -16.49 3.02 -1.10
N GLU A 39 -15.76 3.51 -0.10
CA GLU A 39 -15.74 4.93 0.28
C GLU A 39 -15.25 5.80 -0.88
N LYS A 40 -14.10 5.44 -1.50
CA LYS A 40 -13.56 6.17 -2.66
C LYS A 40 -14.46 6.11 -3.89
N ALA A 41 -15.11 4.97 -4.15
CA ALA A 41 -16.05 4.85 -5.25
C ALA A 41 -17.28 5.74 -5.02
N THR A 42 -17.72 5.83 -3.77
CA THR A 42 -18.83 6.71 -3.36
C THR A 42 -18.46 8.18 -3.51
N GLU A 43 -17.23 8.58 -3.18
CA GLU A 43 -16.72 9.94 -3.40
C GLU A 43 -16.73 10.34 -4.89
N ILE A 44 -16.44 9.39 -5.79
CA ILE A 44 -16.26 9.67 -7.23
C ILE A 44 -17.57 9.59 -8.00
N TRP A 45 -18.33 8.51 -7.81
CA TRP A 45 -19.52 8.22 -8.60
C TRP A 45 -20.82 8.50 -7.84
N GLY A 46 -20.78 8.74 -6.53
CA GLY A 46 -21.96 8.88 -5.67
C GLY A 46 -22.38 7.55 -5.03
N PRO A 47 -23.54 7.51 -4.34
CA PRO A 47 -23.96 6.34 -3.57
C PRO A 47 -24.03 5.05 -4.39
N ILE A 48 -23.64 3.94 -3.76
CA ILE A 48 -23.83 2.59 -4.32
C ILE A 48 -25.31 2.34 -4.58
N GLY A 49 -25.63 1.73 -5.71
CA GLY A 49 -26.99 1.54 -6.22
C GLY A 49 -27.51 2.69 -7.09
N ILE A 50 -26.83 3.85 -7.11
CA ILE A 50 -27.23 5.02 -7.90
C ILE A 50 -26.15 5.34 -8.94
N GLY A 51 -24.97 5.71 -8.46
CA GLY A 51 -23.83 6.13 -9.27
C GLY A 51 -22.98 4.97 -9.78
N TRP A 52 -22.89 3.93 -8.96
CA TRP A 52 -22.17 2.70 -9.23
C TRP A 52 -22.80 1.55 -8.45
N GLY A 53 -22.42 0.32 -8.75
CA GLY A 53 -22.90 -0.86 -8.03
C GLY A 53 -22.33 -2.13 -8.61
N TYR A 54 -22.86 -3.27 -8.22
CA TYR A 54 -22.44 -4.54 -8.79
C TYR A 54 -23.59 -5.54 -8.90
N GLU A 55 -23.38 -6.55 -9.73
CA GLU A 55 -24.28 -7.68 -9.97
C GLU A 55 -23.46 -8.97 -9.86
N ILE A 56 -23.99 -9.97 -9.15
CA ILE A 56 -23.43 -11.32 -9.15
C ILE A 56 -23.90 -12.00 -10.44
N ILE A 57 -22.98 -12.24 -11.35
CA ILE A 57 -23.25 -12.86 -12.65
C ILE A 57 -23.30 -14.39 -12.50
N GLU A 58 -22.49 -14.92 -11.60
CA GLU A 58 -22.36 -16.35 -11.36
C GLU A 58 -21.86 -16.59 -9.93
N GLU A 59 -22.41 -17.59 -9.25
CA GLU A 59 -21.97 -18.07 -7.95
C GLU A 59 -22.01 -19.60 -7.95
N ARG A 60 -20.88 -20.24 -7.63
CA ARG A 60 -20.74 -21.70 -7.68
C ARG A 60 -19.66 -22.23 -6.74
N ASP A 61 -19.70 -23.52 -6.49
CA ASP A 61 -18.59 -24.26 -5.88
C ASP A 61 -17.85 -25.09 -6.94
N ASP A 62 -16.56 -24.82 -7.09
CA ASP A 62 -15.65 -25.53 -7.98
C ASP A 62 -14.96 -26.68 -7.23
N ARG A 63 -15.09 -27.91 -7.75
CA ARG A 63 -14.41 -29.09 -7.20
C ARG A 63 -12.93 -29.06 -7.58
N GLY A 64 -12.07 -29.03 -6.57
CA GLY A 64 -10.61 -29.09 -6.72
C GLY A 64 -10.07 -30.52 -6.80
N ALA A 65 -8.74 -30.64 -6.76
CA ALA A 65 -8.04 -31.93 -6.78
C ALA A 65 -8.49 -32.86 -5.63
N PRO A 66 -8.46 -34.20 -5.85
CA PRO A 66 -8.74 -35.16 -4.79
C PRO A 66 -7.68 -35.05 -3.69
N VAL A 67 -8.11 -35.31 -2.47
CA VAL A 67 -7.24 -35.44 -1.30
C VAL A 67 -6.98 -36.92 -1.09
N ILE A 68 -5.71 -37.30 -1.14
CA ILE A 68 -5.27 -38.68 -0.97
C ILE A 68 -4.60 -38.83 0.40
N VAL A 69 -5.06 -39.79 1.19
CA VAL A 69 -4.48 -40.16 2.49
C VAL A 69 -4.19 -41.66 2.44
N GLU A 70 -2.93 -42.03 2.66
CA GLU A 70 -2.48 -43.45 2.64
C GLU A 70 -2.89 -44.21 1.36
N GLY A 71 -2.89 -43.51 0.22
CA GLY A 71 -3.25 -44.08 -1.08
C GLY A 71 -4.76 -44.16 -1.36
N LEU A 72 -5.61 -43.73 -0.44
CA LEU A 72 -7.07 -43.68 -0.61
C LEU A 72 -7.56 -42.24 -0.83
N GLU A 73 -8.48 -42.07 -1.78
CA GLU A 73 -9.21 -40.82 -1.95
C GLU A 73 -10.21 -40.63 -0.81
N VAL A 74 -10.05 -39.56 -0.04
CA VAL A 74 -10.90 -39.27 1.14
C VAL A 74 -11.87 -38.12 0.89
N GLY A 75 -11.77 -37.45 -0.26
CA GLY A 75 -12.66 -36.35 -0.65
C GLY A 75 -11.96 -35.34 -1.55
N HIS A 76 -12.59 -34.18 -1.73
CA HIS A 76 -12.09 -33.10 -2.59
C HIS A 76 -12.11 -31.76 -1.85
N ASN A 77 -11.15 -30.91 -2.20
CA ASN A 77 -11.26 -29.50 -1.86
C ASN A 77 -12.40 -28.88 -2.67
N LEU A 78 -13.14 -27.94 -2.08
CA LEU A 78 -14.14 -27.13 -2.76
C LEU A 78 -13.74 -25.66 -2.67
N THR A 79 -13.81 -24.95 -3.79
CA THR A 79 -13.54 -23.51 -3.87
C THR A 79 -14.83 -22.79 -4.21
N HIS A 80 -15.24 -21.85 -3.37
CA HIS A 80 -16.35 -20.98 -3.67
C HIS A 80 -15.92 -19.86 -4.63
N THR A 81 -16.63 -19.73 -5.75
CA THR A 81 -16.31 -18.79 -6.82
C THR A 81 -17.48 -17.87 -7.10
N ILE A 82 -17.21 -16.56 -7.17
CA ILE A 82 -18.15 -15.54 -7.65
C ILE A 82 -17.57 -14.87 -8.89
N ARG A 83 -18.36 -14.77 -9.97
CA ARG A 83 -18.14 -13.80 -11.06
C ARG A 83 -18.98 -12.57 -10.78
N LEU A 84 -18.33 -11.43 -10.61
CA LEU A 84 -18.97 -10.16 -10.28
C LEU A 84 -18.81 -9.17 -11.43
N ARG A 85 -19.90 -8.48 -11.77
CA ARG A 85 -19.88 -7.31 -12.65
C ARG A 85 -20.03 -6.06 -11.81
N LEU A 86 -19.01 -5.21 -11.80
CA LEU A 86 -19.09 -3.87 -11.23
C LEU A 86 -19.44 -2.89 -12.33
N TRP A 87 -20.43 -2.04 -12.10
CA TRP A 87 -20.85 -0.99 -13.01
C TRP A 87 -20.74 0.39 -12.37
N TYR A 88 -20.54 1.42 -13.18
CA TYR A 88 -20.35 2.81 -12.74
C TYR A 88 -20.83 3.78 -13.81
N LYS A 89 -21.11 5.03 -13.43
CA LYS A 89 -21.55 6.09 -14.34
C LYS A 89 -20.48 7.18 -14.52
N ILE A 90 -20.23 7.58 -15.76
CA ILE A 90 -19.40 8.74 -16.10
C ILE A 90 -20.17 9.58 -17.12
N GLY A 91 -20.39 10.87 -16.82
CA GLY A 91 -21.12 11.76 -17.74
C GLY A 91 -22.54 11.29 -18.09
N GLY A 92 -23.16 10.46 -17.23
CA GLY A 92 -24.48 9.85 -17.48
C GLY A 92 -24.44 8.49 -18.18
N GLU A 93 -23.31 8.09 -18.77
CA GLU A 93 -23.14 6.79 -19.41
C GLU A 93 -22.70 5.70 -18.42
N ARG A 94 -23.21 4.46 -18.59
CA ARG A 94 -22.87 3.33 -17.71
C ARG A 94 -21.76 2.48 -18.33
N GLY A 95 -20.62 2.42 -17.65
CA GLY A 95 -19.55 1.45 -17.90
C GLY A 95 -19.64 0.25 -16.95
N HIS A 96 -18.94 -0.84 -17.28
CA HIS A 96 -18.78 -1.97 -16.37
C HIS A 96 -17.48 -2.73 -16.59
N VAL A 97 -17.06 -3.45 -15.56
CA VAL A 97 -15.95 -4.41 -15.57
C VAL A 97 -16.40 -5.69 -14.87
N GLU A 98 -15.79 -6.81 -15.23
CA GLU A 98 -16.05 -8.09 -14.60
C GLU A 98 -14.78 -8.72 -14.07
N ASN A 99 -14.90 -9.39 -12.93
CA ASN A 99 -13.81 -10.18 -12.38
C ASN A 99 -14.34 -11.30 -11.49
N TYR A 100 -13.41 -12.12 -11.02
CA TYR A 100 -13.71 -13.26 -10.16
C TYR A 100 -13.13 -13.06 -8.77
N GLY A 101 -13.79 -13.70 -7.80
CA GLY A 101 -13.28 -13.87 -6.45
C GLY A 101 -13.44 -15.32 -6.03
N HIS A 102 -12.40 -15.84 -5.37
CA HIS A 102 -12.32 -17.26 -5.02
C HIS A 102 -11.94 -17.42 -3.55
N THR A 103 -12.56 -18.37 -2.85
CA THR A 103 -12.17 -18.71 -1.48
C THR A 103 -12.36 -20.21 -1.26
N PRO A 104 -11.36 -20.94 -0.74
CA PRO A 104 -11.55 -22.33 -0.33
C PRO A 104 -12.73 -22.43 0.65
N ARG A 105 -13.78 -23.15 0.27
CA ARG A 105 -14.96 -23.41 1.11
C ARG A 105 -14.73 -24.65 1.94
N VAL A 106 -14.21 -25.72 1.34
CA VAL A 106 -13.83 -26.95 2.03
C VAL A 106 -12.41 -27.29 1.64
N TYR A 107 -11.53 -27.50 2.61
CA TYR A 107 -10.13 -27.82 2.34
C TYR A 107 -9.52 -28.79 3.35
N TRP A 108 -8.56 -29.59 2.89
CA TRP A 108 -7.83 -30.51 3.76
C TRP A 108 -6.84 -29.77 4.67
N SER A 109 -6.98 -29.94 5.99
CA SER A 109 -6.02 -29.41 6.95
C SER A 109 -4.85 -30.38 7.13
N HIS A 110 -3.66 -30.05 6.62
CA HIS A 110 -2.46 -30.86 6.84
C HIS A 110 -2.06 -30.97 8.31
N LYS A 111 -2.43 -29.98 9.13
CA LYS A 111 -2.19 -29.95 10.58
C LYS A 111 -3.13 -30.87 11.33
N ASN A 112 -4.43 -30.78 11.04
CA ASN A 112 -5.45 -31.49 11.82
C ASN A 112 -5.88 -32.84 11.21
N LYS A 113 -5.46 -33.12 9.96
CA LYS A 113 -5.76 -34.34 9.21
C LYS A 113 -7.27 -34.60 8.99
N TYR A 114 -8.03 -33.53 8.74
CA TYR A 114 -9.44 -33.60 8.35
C TYR A 114 -9.83 -32.41 7.45
N PHE A 115 -11.01 -32.50 6.81
CA PHE A 115 -11.59 -31.41 6.02
C PHE A 115 -12.16 -30.29 6.90
N VAL A 116 -11.70 -29.07 6.66
CA VAL A 116 -12.21 -27.86 7.32
C VAL A 116 -13.15 -27.14 6.36
N GLU A 117 -14.28 -26.67 6.88
CA GLU A 117 -15.21 -25.79 6.16
C GLU A 117 -15.03 -24.33 6.60
N ASP A 118 -14.87 -23.42 5.64
CA ASP A 118 -14.88 -21.97 5.84
C ASP A 118 -16.28 -21.42 5.59
N LYS A 119 -17.03 -21.23 6.68
CA LYS A 119 -18.41 -20.71 6.65
C LYS A 119 -18.52 -19.28 6.13
N GLU A 120 -17.39 -18.57 5.98
CA GLU A 120 -17.32 -17.20 5.47
C GLU A 120 -16.86 -17.14 4.00
N ALA A 121 -16.72 -18.29 3.33
CA ALA A 121 -16.22 -18.36 1.95
C ALA A 121 -17.01 -17.48 0.98
N ALA A 122 -18.34 -17.44 1.09
CA ALA A 122 -19.18 -16.59 0.22
C ALA A 122 -18.87 -15.10 0.36
N LYS A 123 -18.78 -14.60 1.60
CA LYS A 123 -18.48 -13.18 1.87
C LYS A 123 -17.05 -12.82 1.46
N LYS A 124 -16.12 -13.75 1.63
CA LYS A 124 -14.71 -13.59 1.21
C LYS A 124 -14.58 -13.56 -0.31
N SER A 125 -15.22 -14.47 -1.05
CA SER A 125 -15.23 -14.46 -2.52
C SER A 125 -15.87 -13.19 -3.05
N LEU A 126 -16.97 -12.71 -2.45
CA LEU A 126 -17.60 -11.44 -2.85
C LEU A 126 -16.65 -10.26 -2.67
N SER A 127 -16.02 -10.18 -1.49
CA SER A 127 -15.05 -9.13 -1.18
C SER A 127 -13.84 -9.17 -2.13
N ASP A 128 -13.38 -10.37 -2.49
CA ASP A 128 -12.26 -10.55 -3.41
C ASP A 128 -12.63 -10.12 -4.84
N ALA A 129 -13.77 -10.58 -5.36
CA ALA A 129 -14.26 -10.21 -6.69
C ALA A 129 -14.45 -8.69 -6.82
N LEU A 130 -14.99 -8.05 -5.78
CA LEU A 130 -15.20 -6.61 -5.72
C LEU A 130 -13.87 -5.84 -5.77
N LYS A 131 -12.87 -6.24 -4.96
CA LYS A 131 -11.52 -5.63 -4.99
C LYS A 131 -10.88 -5.76 -6.37
N LYS A 132 -11.00 -6.92 -7.01
CA LYS A 132 -10.45 -7.17 -8.35
C LYS A 132 -11.13 -6.35 -9.44
N CYS A 133 -12.45 -6.14 -9.34
CA CYS A 133 -13.15 -5.21 -10.23
C CYS A 133 -12.65 -3.77 -10.04
N PHE A 134 -12.51 -3.31 -8.81
CA PHE A 134 -12.00 -1.98 -8.50
C PHE A 134 -10.56 -1.78 -9.00
N SER A 135 -9.69 -2.78 -8.92
CA SER A 135 -8.31 -2.66 -9.39
C SER A 135 -8.22 -2.39 -10.90
N PHE A 136 -9.17 -2.88 -11.71
CA PHE A 136 -9.24 -2.56 -13.15
C PHE A 136 -9.56 -1.09 -13.41
N LEU A 137 -10.21 -0.42 -12.46
CA LEU A 137 -10.52 1.01 -12.52
C LEU A 137 -9.43 1.88 -11.87
N GLY A 138 -8.32 1.26 -11.46
CA GLY A 138 -7.15 1.93 -10.89
C GLY A 138 -7.19 2.10 -9.38
N PHE A 139 -8.21 1.58 -8.68
CA PHE A 139 -8.28 1.71 -7.24
C PHE A 139 -7.13 0.96 -6.59
N SER A 140 -6.37 1.66 -5.74
CA SER A 140 -5.22 1.09 -5.05
C SER A 140 -4.19 0.45 -5.98
N ALA A 141 -4.03 1.01 -7.17
CA ALA A 141 -3.09 0.49 -8.16
C ALA A 141 -1.66 0.38 -7.62
N ASP A 142 -1.26 1.24 -6.68
CA ASP A 142 0.04 1.20 -6.00
C ASP A 142 0.34 -0.10 -5.25
N ILE A 143 -0.70 -0.80 -4.76
CA ILE A 143 -0.54 -2.13 -4.15
C ILE A 143 -0.41 -3.21 -5.21
N TYR A 144 -1.16 -3.10 -6.31
CA TYR A 144 -1.13 -4.10 -7.37
C TYR A 144 0.08 -3.94 -8.31
N SER A 145 0.68 -2.75 -8.40
CA SER A 145 1.90 -2.45 -9.15
C SER A 145 3.19 -2.78 -8.38
N GLY A 146 3.08 -3.08 -7.09
CA GLY A 146 4.22 -3.38 -6.22
C GLY A 146 4.92 -2.16 -5.62
N GLU A 147 4.45 -0.93 -5.89
CA GLU A 147 4.96 0.29 -5.23
C GLU A 147 4.84 0.18 -3.71
N TRP A 148 3.75 -0.43 -3.22
CA TRP A 148 3.52 -0.63 -1.80
C TRP A 148 4.53 -1.55 -1.11
N ASP A 149 5.25 -2.39 -1.84
CA ASP A 149 6.25 -3.28 -1.24
C ASP A 149 7.49 -2.51 -0.78
N ASP A 150 7.73 -1.33 -1.34
CA ASP A 150 8.78 -0.40 -0.92
C ASP A 150 8.44 0.22 0.46
N PRO A 151 9.23 -0.06 1.52
CA PRO A 151 9.03 0.58 2.83
C PRO A 151 9.08 2.10 2.77
N GLU A 152 9.82 2.67 1.82
CA GLU A 152 9.99 4.10 1.64
C GLU A 152 8.70 4.72 1.10
N TYR A 153 8.10 4.09 0.08
CA TYR A 153 6.79 4.44 -0.45
C TYR A 153 5.70 4.38 0.63
N ARG A 154 5.68 3.33 1.45
CA ARG A 154 4.70 3.22 2.55
C ARG A 154 4.80 4.37 3.54
N GLN A 155 6.02 4.77 3.89
CA GLN A 155 6.25 5.90 4.79
C GLN A 155 5.76 7.22 4.16
N GLU A 156 6.06 7.46 2.89
CA GLU A 156 5.54 8.60 2.13
C GLU A 156 4.02 8.65 2.15
N ARG A 157 3.37 7.52 1.84
CA ARG A 157 1.91 7.39 1.84
C ARG A 157 1.28 7.64 3.22
N GLN A 158 1.95 7.24 4.29
CA GLN A 158 1.50 7.54 5.65
C GLN A 158 1.53 9.04 5.95
N LEU A 159 2.61 9.74 5.57
CA LEU A 159 2.75 11.18 5.76
C LEU A 159 1.72 11.98 4.94
N GLU A 160 1.51 11.61 3.67
CA GLU A 160 0.46 12.21 2.83
C GLU A 160 -0.94 12.01 3.45
N SER A 161 -1.24 10.79 3.93
CA SER A 161 -2.52 10.44 4.56
C SER A 161 -2.77 11.19 5.89
N GLN A 162 -1.71 11.62 6.59
CA GLN A 162 -1.84 12.47 7.77
C GLN A 162 -2.24 13.91 7.40
N ILE A 163 -1.65 14.47 6.35
CA ILE A 163 -1.99 15.82 5.88
C ILE A 163 -3.43 15.86 5.38
N ASP A 164 -3.86 14.86 4.61
CA ASP A 164 -5.19 14.87 4.00
C ASP A 164 -6.34 14.91 5.00
N LYS A 165 -6.10 14.48 6.24
CA LYS A 165 -7.07 14.47 7.35
C LYS A 165 -6.94 15.61 8.32
N ALA A 166 -5.87 16.39 8.22
CA ALA A 166 -5.72 17.54 9.09
C ALA A 166 -6.84 18.54 8.79
N GLU A 167 -7.49 19.06 9.83
CA GLU A 167 -8.47 20.15 9.70
C GLU A 167 -7.81 21.37 9.04
N ASP A 168 -6.56 21.63 9.43
CA ASP A 168 -5.67 22.60 8.81
C ASP A 168 -4.50 21.88 8.12
N LYS A 169 -4.63 21.71 6.80
CA LYS A 169 -3.61 21.06 5.97
C LYS A 169 -2.31 21.85 5.90
N ASP A 170 -2.36 23.17 6.03
CA ASP A 170 -1.17 24.02 5.94
C ASP A 170 -0.36 23.93 7.23
N SER A 171 -1.02 23.99 8.38
CA SER A 171 -0.39 23.72 9.68
C SER A 171 0.23 22.31 9.75
N ALA A 172 -0.43 21.30 9.17
CA ALA A 172 0.13 19.95 9.11
C ALA A 172 1.39 19.85 8.21
N ARG A 173 1.40 20.55 7.07
CA ARG A 173 2.58 20.64 6.19
C ARG A 173 3.74 21.35 6.88
N ASP A 174 3.46 22.48 7.53
CA ASP A 174 4.46 23.26 8.26
C ASP A 174 5.07 22.46 9.41
N LYS A 175 4.24 21.71 10.14
CA LYS A 175 4.71 20.80 11.18
C LYS A 175 5.67 19.74 10.62
N GLN A 176 5.32 19.07 9.53
CA GLN A 176 6.20 18.08 8.90
C GLN A 176 7.52 18.70 8.41
N ALA A 177 7.46 19.90 7.80
CA ALA A 177 8.65 20.62 7.35
C ALA A 177 9.55 21.01 8.54
N LYS A 178 8.96 21.43 9.66
CA LYS A 178 9.66 21.74 10.90
C LYS A 178 10.33 20.50 11.50
N GLU A 179 9.61 19.39 11.61
CA GLU A 179 10.14 18.11 12.10
C GLU A 179 11.32 17.63 11.24
N LEU A 180 11.23 17.76 9.92
CA LEU A 180 12.34 17.43 9.01
C LEU A 180 13.54 18.37 9.20
N THR A 181 13.28 19.66 9.41
CA THR A 181 14.35 20.64 9.71
C THR A 181 15.06 20.30 11.01
N GLU A 182 14.32 19.95 12.07
CA GLU A 182 14.86 19.52 13.36
C GLU A 182 15.68 18.22 13.22
N TYR A 183 15.20 17.27 12.41
CA TYR A 183 15.95 16.06 12.07
C TYR A 183 17.31 16.40 11.44
N VAL A 184 17.33 17.28 10.44
CA VAL A 184 18.57 17.74 9.77
C VAL A 184 19.52 18.37 10.78
N GLN A 185 19.03 19.32 11.59
CA GLN A 185 19.85 20.01 12.59
C GLN A 185 20.49 19.03 13.60
N LYS A 186 19.70 18.09 14.12
CA LYS A 186 20.22 17.07 15.04
C LYS A 186 21.33 16.22 14.41
N HIS A 187 21.16 15.80 13.16
CA HIS A 187 22.15 14.96 12.49
C HIS A 187 23.40 15.75 12.09
N LEU A 188 23.27 17.03 11.75
CA LEU A 188 24.42 17.93 11.56
C LEU A 188 25.26 18.02 12.84
N GLU A 189 24.64 18.24 14.00
CA GLU A 189 25.35 18.32 15.28
C GLU A 189 26.02 16.98 15.65
N THR A 190 25.30 15.87 15.47
CA THR A 190 25.85 14.53 15.73
C THR A 190 27.04 14.22 14.81
N LEU A 191 26.98 14.66 13.56
CA LEU A 191 28.03 14.49 12.57
C LEU A 191 29.28 15.30 12.94
N LYS A 192 29.12 16.57 13.34
CA LYS A 192 30.23 17.41 13.84
C LYS A 192 30.90 16.83 15.08
N SER A 193 30.13 16.19 15.97
CA SER A 193 30.67 15.58 17.19
C SER A 193 31.23 14.17 16.99
N SER A 194 31.18 13.61 15.77
CA SER A 194 31.62 12.24 15.51
C SER A 194 33.14 12.10 15.65
N LEU A 195 33.58 11.12 16.45
CA LEU A 195 35.01 10.92 16.75
C LEU A 195 35.70 9.94 15.79
N ARG A 196 34.93 9.17 15.02
CA ARG A 196 35.45 8.12 14.13
C ARG A 196 34.84 8.24 12.74
N LEU A 197 35.66 8.00 11.72
CA LEU A 197 35.24 8.11 10.32
C LEU A 197 34.08 7.16 9.97
N HIS A 198 34.10 5.94 10.49
CA HIS A 198 33.02 4.96 10.26
C HIS A 198 31.68 5.43 10.85
N GLU A 199 31.69 6.07 12.03
CA GLU A 199 30.49 6.60 12.67
C GLU A 199 29.92 7.76 11.85
N ALA A 200 30.77 8.71 11.47
CA ALA A 200 30.39 9.84 10.62
C ALA A 200 29.80 9.36 9.28
N ALA A 201 30.43 8.37 8.63
CA ALA A 201 29.95 7.79 7.38
C ALA A 201 28.59 7.09 7.53
N GLY A 202 28.36 6.37 8.64
CA GLY A 202 27.09 5.72 8.94
C GLY A 202 25.94 6.72 9.14
N ILE A 203 26.19 7.79 9.91
CA ILE A 203 25.24 8.89 10.12
C ILE A 203 24.90 9.58 8.81
N PHE A 204 25.92 9.97 8.04
CA PHE A 204 25.76 10.64 6.76
C PHE A 204 24.92 9.82 5.78
N LYS A 205 25.30 8.56 5.56
CA LYS A 205 24.59 7.64 4.66
C LYS A 205 23.12 7.49 5.03
N THR A 206 22.83 7.30 6.32
CA THR A 206 21.45 7.11 6.79
C THR A 206 20.63 8.39 6.63
N SER A 207 21.23 9.55 6.93
CA SER A 207 20.55 10.85 6.87
C SER A 207 20.25 11.28 5.44
N ILE A 208 21.21 11.11 4.52
CA ILE A 208 20.99 11.38 3.09
C ILE A 208 19.86 10.52 2.54
N LYS A 209 19.88 9.22 2.81
CA LYS A 209 18.83 8.32 2.36
C LYS A 209 17.45 8.74 2.90
N HIS A 210 17.37 9.16 4.16
CA HIS A 210 16.12 9.69 4.73
C HIS A 210 15.65 10.94 3.98
N LEU A 211 16.54 11.91 3.71
CA LEU A 211 16.18 13.16 3.06
C LEU A 211 15.83 13.00 1.59
N GLU A 212 16.52 12.13 0.84
CA GLU A 212 16.17 11.82 -0.54
C GLU A 212 14.72 11.32 -0.64
N ARG A 213 14.30 10.48 0.32
CA ARG A 213 12.91 9.99 0.41
C ARG A 213 11.93 11.12 0.70
N GLN A 214 12.21 11.94 1.70
CA GLN A 214 11.34 13.07 2.05
C GLN A 214 11.29 14.11 0.92
N GLY A 215 12.33 14.18 0.09
CA GLY A 215 12.41 15.08 -1.05
C GLY A 215 11.39 14.81 -2.17
N ASN A 216 10.82 13.60 -2.21
CA ASN A 216 9.75 13.23 -3.14
C ASN A 216 8.40 13.86 -2.76
N ILE A 217 8.24 14.28 -1.51
CA ILE A 217 7.04 14.92 -1.01
C ILE A 217 7.09 16.42 -1.38
N PRO A 218 6.14 16.94 -2.18
CA PRO A 218 6.27 18.28 -2.78
C PRO A 218 6.52 19.44 -1.79
N HIS A 219 5.89 19.43 -0.61
CA HIS A 219 6.08 20.50 0.40
C HIS A 219 7.36 20.33 1.22
N LEU A 220 8.04 19.18 1.15
CA LEU A 220 9.29 18.91 1.86
C LEU A 220 10.51 19.00 0.95
N THR A 221 10.32 19.01 -0.38
CA THR A 221 11.40 18.98 -1.37
C THR A 221 12.51 20.01 -1.12
N ASP A 222 12.16 21.25 -0.81
CA ASP A 222 13.14 22.32 -0.57
C ASP A 222 13.95 22.07 0.72
N VAL A 223 13.27 21.73 1.81
CA VAL A 223 13.89 21.41 3.11
C VAL A 223 14.83 20.22 2.96
N ALA A 224 14.38 19.16 2.28
CA ALA A 224 15.19 17.97 2.02
C ALA A 224 16.45 18.29 1.21
N LYS A 225 16.33 19.04 0.11
CA LYS A 225 17.47 19.43 -0.73
C LYS A 225 18.49 20.26 0.05
N LYS A 226 18.04 21.27 0.80
CA LYS A 226 18.91 22.10 1.65
C LYS A 226 19.60 21.26 2.72
N GLY A 227 18.88 20.33 3.36
CA GLY A 227 19.43 19.41 4.34
C GLY A 227 20.50 18.49 3.77
N ILE A 228 20.27 17.93 2.57
CA ILE A 228 21.25 17.11 1.84
C ILE A 228 22.53 17.91 1.60
N THR A 229 22.42 19.12 1.07
CA THR A 229 23.58 19.98 0.83
C THR A 229 24.36 20.25 2.12
N ALA A 230 23.67 20.62 3.21
CA ALA A 230 24.30 20.92 4.48
C ALA A 230 25.02 19.70 5.10
N LEU A 231 24.38 18.52 5.05
CA LEU A 231 24.97 17.28 5.57
C LEU A 231 26.17 16.83 4.75
N THR A 232 26.12 16.96 3.42
CA THR A 232 27.26 16.63 2.55
C THR A 232 28.46 17.52 2.86
N GLN A 233 28.25 18.84 2.96
CA GLN A 233 29.33 19.77 3.31
C GLN A 233 29.92 19.46 4.69
N THR A 234 29.07 19.19 5.69
CA THR A 234 29.50 18.88 7.05
C THR A 234 30.25 17.54 7.12
N TYR A 235 29.82 16.53 6.34
CA TYR A 235 30.48 15.23 6.30
C TYR A 235 31.88 15.33 5.70
N GLU A 236 32.05 16.01 4.57
CA GLU A 236 33.38 16.15 3.95
C GLU A 236 34.33 16.92 4.87
N ALA A 237 33.87 18.00 5.52
CA ALA A 237 34.67 18.73 6.50
C ALA A 237 35.09 17.86 7.70
N GLN A 238 34.15 17.09 8.27
CA GLN A 238 34.45 16.19 9.39
C GLN A 238 35.38 15.05 8.97
N LYS A 239 35.20 14.51 7.77
CA LYS A 239 36.03 13.45 7.21
C LYS A 239 37.47 13.91 7.02
N GLU A 240 37.70 15.09 6.47
CA GLU A 240 39.04 15.69 6.36
C GLU A 240 39.71 15.84 7.73
N GLN A 241 38.96 16.36 8.73
CA GLN A 241 39.48 16.52 10.09
C GLN A 241 39.87 15.18 10.72
N LEU A 242 39.04 14.15 10.57
CA LEU A 242 39.30 12.82 11.14
C LEU A 242 40.39 12.05 10.40
N GLN A 243 40.57 12.28 9.10
CA GLN A 243 41.64 11.69 8.30
C GLN A 243 42.99 12.37 8.55
N GLY A 244 43.01 13.68 8.80
CA GLY A 244 44.22 14.42 9.15
C GLY A 244 44.68 14.24 10.61
N ALA A 245 43.82 13.71 11.48
CA ALA A 245 44.11 13.42 12.88
C ALA A 245 44.59 11.97 13.14
N ALA A 246 44.58 11.11 12.12
CA ALA A 246 45.04 9.72 12.16
C ALA A 246 46.49 9.58 11.65
#